data_AF-A0A9D7E5Z4-F1
#
_entry.id   AF-A0A9D7E5Z4-F1
#
_cell.length_a   1.000
_cell.length_b   1.000
_cell.length_c   1.000
_cell.angle_alpha   90.00
_cell.angle_beta   90.00
_cell.angle_gamma   90.00
#
_symmetry.space_group_name_H-M   'P 1'
#
loop_
_entity.id
_entity.type
_entity.pdbx_description
1 polymer ?
#
loop_
_entity_poly.entity_id
_entity_poly.type
_entity_poly.pdbx_seq_one_letter_code
_entity_poly.pdbx_strand_id
1 'polypeptide(L)'
;MLHRHLDRYAQLCCPVLDVFGQTYHWSIMQAEYSTDLVFKSEKILGSLYQQLAREAVLSVKAEQIATFLGKKITPQLAAEIGSRLSTRIEGTCIKHKFGSVSIKIYDKFARILRIETTTNDVSFFKHHRKVEHRTGRTTREVAPLKKSIYSLIDLREILLGCNHRYLEFLSSLDDHSSGQRLLERVTQSKPDGDRSFKGLNFFDSNDQALLRAVQRPEFNIHGLARCDLMRRLPDQTPSRLSRQLRRLRVLGLIKRAANTYRYYLTRAGRMAIAAFERLTNFAIVPAMAA
;
A
#
# COMPACT_ATOMS: atom_id res chain seq x y z
N MET A 1 -24.12 19.58 23.83
CA MET A 1 -23.00 20.08 24.66
C MET A 1 -22.16 21.12 23.92
N LEU A 2 -21.70 20.85 22.68
CA LEU A 2 -20.91 21.79 21.87
C LEU A 2 -21.60 23.15 21.64
N HIS A 3 -22.86 23.15 21.23
CA HIS A 3 -23.64 24.38 20.99
C HIS A 3 -23.56 25.36 22.18
N ARG A 4 -23.85 24.87 23.40
CA ARG A 4 -23.78 25.67 24.63
C ARG A 4 -22.39 26.25 24.90
N HIS A 5 -21.32 25.54 24.55
CA HIS A 5 -19.96 26.05 24.70
C HIS A 5 -19.68 27.16 23.70
N LEU A 6 -20.10 26.97 22.43
CA LEU A 6 -19.94 27.99 21.40
C LEU A 6 -20.72 29.27 21.74
N ASP A 7 -21.96 29.15 22.23
CA ASP A 7 -22.75 30.30 22.68
C ASP A 7 -22.06 31.07 23.82
N ARG A 8 -21.54 30.34 24.81
CA ARG A 8 -20.79 30.95 25.92
C ARG A 8 -19.57 31.72 25.41
N TYR A 9 -18.80 31.15 24.48
CA TYR A 9 -17.65 31.85 23.91
C TYR A 9 -18.07 33.04 23.04
N ALA A 10 -19.17 32.93 22.30
CA ALA A 10 -19.68 34.04 21.50
C ALA A 10 -20.10 35.22 22.38
N GLN A 11 -20.77 34.95 23.50
CA GLN A 11 -21.13 35.98 24.49
C GLN A 11 -19.89 36.67 25.07
N LEU A 12 -18.84 35.91 25.40
CA LEU A 12 -17.61 36.46 25.98
C LEU A 12 -16.77 37.26 24.97
N CYS A 13 -16.67 36.78 23.73
CA CYS A 13 -15.73 37.31 22.74
C CYS A 13 -16.37 38.23 21.70
N CYS A 14 -17.69 38.19 21.54
CA CYS A 14 -18.45 38.95 20.54
C CYS A 14 -19.81 39.40 21.13
N PRO A 15 -19.84 40.42 22.01
CA PRO A 15 -21.07 40.93 22.64
C PRO A 15 -21.95 41.76 21.68
N VAL A 16 -21.99 41.37 20.40
CA VAL A 16 -22.82 41.99 19.36
C VAL A 16 -24.30 41.59 19.52
N LEU A 17 -24.57 40.50 20.24
CA LEU A 17 -25.92 40.00 20.54
C LEU A 17 -26.81 41.07 21.17
N ASP A 18 -26.28 41.81 22.14
CA ASP A 18 -27.02 42.82 22.91
C ASP A 18 -27.40 44.03 22.06
N VAL A 19 -26.66 44.25 20.96
CA VAL A 19 -26.87 45.40 20.05
C VAL A 19 -27.92 45.10 18.99
N PHE A 20 -27.97 43.87 18.47
CA PHE A 20 -28.82 43.51 17.32
C PHE A 20 -30.00 42.58 17.64
N GLY A 21 -30.11 42.06 18.87
CA GLY A 21 -31.22 41.20 19.29
C GLY A 21 -31.36 39.90 18.49
N GLN A 22 -30.25 39.39 17.94
CA GLN A 22 -30.23 38.20 17.08
C GLN A 22 -29.63 36.99 17.80
N THR A 23 -29.83 35.79 17.24
CA THR A 23 -29.25 34.53 17.75
C THR A 23 -28.19 33.98 16.79
N TYR A 24 -27.15 33.33 17.31
CA TYR A 24 -26.13 32.70 16.48
C TYR A 24 -26.62 31.40 15.82
N HIS A 25 -26.22 31.21 14.56
CA HIS A 25 -26.32 29.93 13.88
C HIS A 25 -24.92 29.34 13.64
N TRP A 26 -24.63 28.24 14.32
CA TRP A 26 -23.33 27.57 14.19
C TRP A 26 -23.27 26.67 12.97
N SER A 27 -22.31 26.97 12.09
CA SER A 27 -22.08 26.27 10.84
C SER A 27 -20.70 25.62 10.77
N ILE A 28 -20.54 24.69 9.84
CA ILE A 28 -19.25 24.02 9.57
C ILE A 28 -18.73 24.55 8.24
N MET A 29 -17.63 25.31 8.29
CA MET A 29 -16.92 25.79 7.10
C MET A 29 -15.98 24.71 6.55
N GLN A 30 -15.17 24.11 7.41
CA GLN A 30 -14.25 23.03 7.08
C GLN A 30 -14.27 21.99 8.19
N ALA A 31 -14.10 20.72 7.82
CA ALA A 31 -13.97 19.62 8.75
C ALA A 31 -12.92 18.62 8.27
N GLU A 32 -12.18 18.07 9.21
CA GLU A 32 -11.13 17.09 8.97
C GLU A 32 -11.30 15.93 9.96
N TYR A 33 -11.11 14.70 9.47
CA TYR A 33 -11.15 13.50 10.30
C TYR A 33 -9.97 12.61 9.96
N SER A 34 -9.14 12.31 10.95
CA SER A 34 -7.93 11.50 10.80
C SER A 34 -8.07 10.14 11.47
N THR A 35 -7.55 9.12 10.80
CA THR A 35 -7.35 7.76 11.30
C THR A 35 -5.85 7.50 11.36
N ASP A 36 -5.34 7.26 12.57
CA ASP A 36 -3.92 7.07 12.84
C ASP A 36 -3.59 5.61 13.08
N LEU A 37 -2.65 5.07 12.31
CA LEU A 37 -2.07 3.74 12.52
C LEU A 37 -0.69 3.91 13.14
N VAL A 38 -0.54 3.45 14.39
CA VAL A 38 0.70 3.61 15.16
C VAL A 38 1.58 2.37 15.00
N PHE A 39 2.80 2.56 14.48
CA PHE A 39 3.77 1.50 14.29
C PHE A 39 4.71 1.36 15.48
N LYS A 40 5.09 0.11 15.78
CA LYS A 40 6.05 -0.22 16.85
C LYS A 40 7.49 0.15 16.49
N SER A 41 7.81 0.28 15.20
CA SER A 41 9.16 0.51 14.70
C SER A 41 9.15 1.48 13.53
N GLU A 42 9.97 2.53 13.61
CA GLU A 42 10.16 3.54 12.56
C GLU A 42 10.62 2.91 11.25
N LYS A 43 11.56 1.96 11.33
CA LYS A 43 12.09 1.25 10.16
C LYS A 43 10.99 0.52 9.35
N ILE A 44 9.95 0.03 10.02
CA ILE A 44 8.86 -0.69 9.36
C ILE A 44 8.01 0.29 8.55
N LEU A 45 7.60 1.41 9.16
CA LEU A 45 6.81 2.42 8.47
C LEU A 45 7.58 3.03 7.31
N GLY A 46 8.87 3.37 7.48
CA GLY A 46 9.67 3.95 6.41
C GLY A 46 9.70 3.07 5.14
N SER A 47 9.99 1.78 5.27
CA SER A 47 10.00 0.86 4.12
C SER A 47 8.60 0.63 3.53
N LEU A 48 7.59 0.48 4.40
CA LEU A 48 6.23 0.21 3.97
C LEU A 48 5.63 1.42 3.26
N TYR A 49 5.83 2.62 3.81
CA TYR A 49 5.29 3.86 3.28
C TYR A 49 5.83 4.16 1.89
N GLN A 50 7.12 3.97 1.64
CA GLN A 50 7.71 4.17 0.31
C GLN A 50 7.08 3.26 -0.74
N GLN A 51 6.81 2.00 -0.39
CA GLN A 51 6.16 1.04 -1.28
C GLN A 51 4.69 1.41 -1.50
N LEU A 52 3.94 1.63 -0.42
CA LEU A 52 2.53 2.04 -0.50
C LEU A 52 2.37 3.34 -1.30
N ALA A 53 3.26 4.31 -1.12
CA ALA A 53 3.21 5.57 -1.85
C ALA A 53 3.43 5.36 -3.34
N ARG A 54 4.46 4.58 -3.72
CA ARG A 54 4.74 4.26 -5.12
C ARG A 54 3.57 3.52 -5.77
N GLU A 55 3.08 2.47 -5.13
CA GLU A 55 1.98 1.66 -5.66
C GLU A 55 0.67 2.44 -5.70
N ALA A 56 0.38 3.28 -4.70
CA ALA A 56 -0.80 4.14 -4.72
C ALA A 56 -0.76 5.16 -5.87
N VAL A 57 0.41 5.73 -6.18
CA VAL A 57 0.55 6.65 -7.32
C VAL A 57 0.28 5.96 -8.66
N LEU A 58 0.72 4.70 -8.82
CA LEU A 58 0.55 3.94 -10.05
C LEU A 58 -0.83 3.30 -10.18
N SER A 59 -1.41 2.86 -9.06
CA SER A 59 -2.60 2.01 -9.03
C SER A 59 -3.89 2.78 -8.79
N VAL A 60 -3.84 3.91 -8.06
CA VAL A 60 -5.05 4.66 -7.72
C VAL A 60 -5.59 5.35 -8.97
N LYS A 61 -6.67 4.78 -9.49
CA LYS A 61 -7.43 5.41 -10.58
C LYS A 61 -8.49 6.35 -10.04
N ALA A 62 -8.94 7.21 -10.94
CA ALA A 62 -9.89 8.26 -10.62
C ALA A 62 -11.26 7.70 -10.18
N GLU A 63 -11.65 6.54 -10.69
CA GLU A 63 -12.83 5.79 -10.26
C GLU A 63 -12.75 5.31 -8.80
N GLN A 64 -11.57 4.87 -8.37
CA GLN A 64 -11.36 4.36 -7.02
C GLN A 64 -11.46 5.50 -5.98
N ILE A 65 -10.98 6.69 -6.32
CA ILE A 65 -11.07 7.87 -5.45
C ILE A 65 -12.53 8.28 -5.21
N ALA A 66 -13.37 8.26 -6.25
CA ALA A 66 -14.80 8.50 -6.09
C ALA A 66 -15.45 7.47 -5.14
N THR A 67 -15.03 6.21 -5.24
CA THR A 67 -15.50 5.12 -4.36
C THR A 67 -15.05 5.35 -2.91
N PHE A 68 -13.81 5.76 -2.67
CA PHE A 68 -13.32 6.11 -1.33
C PHE A 68 -14.16 7.21 -0.69
N LEU A 69 -14.56 8.21 -1.46
CA LEU A 69 -15.38 9.32 -0.99
C LEU A 69 -16.91 9.02 -0.96
N GLY A 70 -17.30 7.75 -1.15
CA GLY A 70 -18.70 7.32 -1.05
C GLY A 70 -19.58 7.74 -2.22
N LYS A 71 -18.98 8.01 -3.39
CA LYS A 71 -19.71 8.31 -4.63
C LYS A 71 -19.80 7.05 -5.49
N LYS A 72 -21.01 6.78 -6.01
CA LYS A 72 -21.21 5.77 -7.06
C LYS A 72 -20.72 6.35 -8.39
N ILE A 73 -19.95 5.57 -9.13
CA ILE A 73 -19.49 5.95 -10.48
C ILE A 73 -20.70 5.87 -11.42
N THR A 74 -21.24 7.02 -11.79
CA THR A 74 -22.19 7.15 -12.90
C THR A 74 -21.44 7.58 -14.16
N PRO A 75 -21.98 7.37 -15.37
CA PRO A 75 -21.33 7.82 -16.62
C PRO A 75 -21.02 9.33 -16.63
N GLN A 76 -21.91 10.13 -16.03
CA GLN A 76 -21.70 11.56 -15.83
C GLN A 76 -20.56 11.86 -14.86
N LEU A 77 -20.48 11.12 -13.74
CA LEU A 77 -19.38 11.26 -12.80
C LEU A 77 -18.05 10.84 -13.42
N ALA A 78 -18.02 9.79 -14.25
CA ALA A 78 -16.82 9.37 -14.98
C ALA A 78 -16.27 10.49 -15.89
N ALA A 79 -17.15 11.23 -16.56
CA ALA A 79 -16.77 12.39 -17.35
C ALA A 79 -16.27 13.58 -16.49
N GLU A 80 -16.87 13.82 -15.31
CA GLU A 80 -16.43 14.88 -14.39
C GLU A 80 -15.14 14.54 -13.63
N ILE A 81 -14.89 13.26 -13.38
CA ILE A 81 -13.76 12.75 -12.59
C ILE A 81 -12.42 13.21 -13.18
N GLY A 82 -12.29 13.23 -14.51
CA GLY A 82 -11.05 13.66 -15.18
C GLY A 82 -10.70 15.14 -14.97
N SER A 83 -11.67 16.02 -14.70
CA SER A 83 -11.45 17.46 -14.51
C SER A 83 -11.35 17.89 -13.05
N ARG A 84 -12.03 17.17 -12.14
CA ARG A 84 -12.13 17.52 -10.71
C ARG A 84 -11.17 16.75 -9.82
N LEU A 85 -10.52 15.72 -10.35
CA LEU A 85 -9.53 14.96 -9.63
C LEU A 85 -8.14 15.59 -9.79
N SER A 86 -7.46 15.82 -8.67
CA SER A 86 -6.01 16.01 -8.66
C SER A 86 -5.36 15.12 -7.61
N THR A 87 -4.35 14.37 -8.04
CA THR A 87 -3.41 13.71 -7.14
C THR A 87 -2.16 14.59 -7.06
N ARG A 88 -1.82 15.04 -5.86
CA ARG A 88 -0.60 15.81 -5.60
C ARG A 88 0.31 15.01 -4.66
N ILE A 89 1.59 14.97 -5.00
CA ILE A 89 2.64 14.42 -4.16
C ILE A 89 3.37 15.61 -3.52
N GLU A 90 3.24 15.78 -2.21
CA GLU A 90 3.89 16.84 -1.43
C GLU A 90 4.95 16.19 -0.52
N GLY A 91 6.16 16.02 -1.06
CA GLY A 91 7.20 15.22 -0.41
C GLY A 91 6.77 13.75 -0.35
N THR A 92 6.59 13.23 0.87
CA THR A 92 6.03 11.89 1.09
C THR A 92 4.51 11.86 0.96
N CYS A 93 3.81 12.95 1.29
CA CYS A 93 2.34 13.00 1.37
C CYS A 93 1.67 12.81 0.01
N ILE A 94 0.70 11.90 -0.06
CA ILE A 94 -0.18 11.74 -1.20
C ILE A 94 -1.53 12.36 -0.86
N LYS A 95 -1.98 13.30 -1.68
CA LYS A 95 -3.28 13.95 -1.56
C LYS A 95 -4.11 13.71 -2.80
N HIS A 96 -5.28 13.11 -2.62
CA HIS A 96 -6.31 12.99 -3.65
C HIS A 96 -7.42 14.00 -3.36
N LYS A 97 -7.60 14.97 -4.26
CA LYS A 97 -8.67 15.97 -4.16
C LYS A 97 -9.76 15.64 -5.18
N PHE A 98 -11.01 15.70 -4.74
CA PHE A 98 -12.19 15.56 -5.58
C PHE A 98 -13.23 16.61 -5.18
N GLY A 99 -13.34 17.67 -5.99
CA GLY A 99 -14.22 18.80 -5.67
C GLY A 99 -13.82 19.51 -4.38
N SER A 100 -14.76 19.61 -3.43
CA SER A 100 -14.57 20.25 -2.11
C SER A 100 -14.02 19.31 -1.04
N VAL A 101 -13.74 18.05 -1.38
CA VAL A 101 -13.23 17.02 -0.46
C VAL A 101 -11.84 16.58 -0.90
N SER A 102 -10.98 16.26 0.07
CA SER A 102 -9.74 15.54 -0.21
C SER A 102 -9.47 14.46 0.81
N ILE A 103 -8.81 13.39 0.38
CA ILE A 103 -8.25 12.37 1.24
C ILE A 103 -6.73 12.39 1.08
N LYS A 104 -6.01 12.30 2.20
CA LYS A 104 -4.55 12.36 2.24
C LYS A 104 -4.00 11.21 3.04
N ILE A 105 -2.81 10.77 2.67
CA ILE A 105 -2.01 9.84 3.46
C ILE A 105 -0.58 10.33 3.60
N TYR A 106 -0.08 10.32 4.82
CA TYR A 106 1.29 10.72 5.12
C TYR A 106 1.84 10.03 6.36
N ASP A 107 3.17 9.89 6.37
CA ASP A 107 3.92 9.57 7.56
C ASP A 107 4.00 10.82 8.46
N LYS A 108 3.56 10.66 9.70
CA LYS A 108 3.67 11.65 10.76
C LYS A 108 4.64 11.13 11.83
N PHE A 109 5.74 11.86 11.99
CA PHE A 109 6.79 11.56 12.98
C PHE A 109 7.48 10.19 12.83
N ALA A 110 7.60 9.66 11.61
CA ALA A 110 8.23 8.37 11.31
C ALA A 110 7.57 7.15 11.96
N ARG A 111 6.41 7.32 12.62
CA ARG A 111 5.76 6.28 13.43
C ARG A 111 4.26 6.15 13.21
N ILE A 112 3.62 7.19 12.66
CA ILE A 112 2.17 7.22 12.51
C ILE A 112 1.86 7.34 11.02
N LEU A 113 1.20 6.33 10.47
CA LEU A 113 0.57 6.46 9.17
C LEU A 113 -0.80 7.10 9.36
N ARG A 114 -0.94 8.35 8.93
CA ARG A 114 -2.20 9.09 9.05
C ARG A 114 -2.95 9.08 7.73
N ILE A 115 -4.20 8.65 7.78
CA ILE A 115 -5.17 8.82 6.70
C ILE A 115 -6.16 9.89 7.15
N GLU A 116 -6.31 10.94 6.35
CA GLU A 116 -7.10 12.12 6.70
C GLU A 116 -8.04 12.49 5.57
N THR A 117 -9.35 12.52 5.85
CA THR A 117 -10.33 13.09 4.92
C THR A 117 -10.70 14.50 5.40
N THR A 118 -10.58 15.46 4.50
CA THR A 118 -10.91 16.88 4.73
C THR A 118 -12.03 17.31 3.78
N THR A 119 -12.96 18.13 4.25
CA THR A 119 -14.00 18.74 3.42
C THR A 119 -14.14 20.23 3.73
N ASN A 120 -14.22 21.03 2.67
CA ASN A 120 -14.54 22.47 2.73
C ASN A 120 -16.02 22.74 2.43
N ASP A 121 -16.78 21.69 2.10
CA ASP A 121 -18.22 21.77 1.95
C ASP A 121 -18.87 20.46 2.40
N VAL A 122 -19.43 20.45 3.61
CA VAL A 122 -20.09 19.26 4.17
C VAL A 122 -21.30 18.81 3.35
N SER A 123 -21.97 19.72 2.63
CA SER A 123 -23.12 19.39 1.77
C SER A 123 -22.75 18.53 0.56
N PHE A 124 -21.45 18.36 0.29
CA PHE A 124 -20.95 17.38 -0.66
C PHE A 124 -21.42 15.95 -0.33
N PHE A 125 -21.51 15.60 0.95
CA PHE A 125 -21.99 14.30 1.40
C PHE A 125 -23.50 14.29 1.61
N LYS A 126 -24.11 13.11 1.44
CA LYS A 126 -25.54 12.89 1.66
C LYS A 126 -25.75 11.92 2.83
N HIS A 127 -26.83 12.11 3.56
CA HIS A 127 -27.30 11.17 4.57
C HIS A 127 -28.83 11.10 4.54
N HIS A 128 -29.39 10.03 5.09
CA HIS A 128 -30.83 9.84 5.16
C HIS A 128 -31.41 10.68 6.31
N ARG A 129 -32.24 11.68 5.98
CA ARG A 129 -32.73 12.65 6.95
C ARG A 129 -34.13 13.13 6.64
N LYS A 130 -34.76 13.80 7.62
CA LYS A 130 -35.97 14.59 7.39
C LYS A 130 -35.63 15.87 6.62
N VAL A 131 -36.25 16.06 5.47
CA VAL A 131 -36.18 17.26 4.63
C VAL A 131 -37.51 17.99 4.73
N GLU A 132 -37.44 19.30 4.98
CA GLU A 132 -38.61 20.18 5.04
C GLU A 132 -38.65 20.97 3.72
N HIS A 133 -39.74 20.80 2.98
CA HIS A 133 -39.94 21.44 1.69
C HIS A 133 -40.55 22.83 1.88
N ARG A 134 -40.34 23.72 0.91
CA ARG A 134 -40.95 25.08 0.92
C ARG A 134 -42.47 25.05 1.03
N THR A 135 -43.10 23.97 0.61
CA THR A 135 -44.54 23.73 0.70
C THR A 135 -45.02 23.30 2.09
N GLY A 136 -44.14 23.24 3.10
CA GLY A 136 -44.43 22.81 4.47
C GLY A 136 -44.47 21.29 4.65
N ARG A 137 -44.43 20.50 3.57
CA ARG A 137 -44.37 19.04 3.63
C ARG A 137 -42.99 18.57 4.11
N THR A 138 -42.96 17.43 4.78
CA THR A 138 -41.70 16.83 5.24
C THR A 138 -41.53 15.42 4.71
N THR A 139 -40.39 15.12 4.08
CA THR A 139 -40.05 13.78 3.57
C THR A 139 -38.82 13.23 4.27
N ARG A 140 -38.66 11.91 4.29
CA ARG A 140 -37.42 11.23 4.70
C ARG A 140 -36.73 10.74 3.43
N GLU A 141 -35.57 11.31 3.13
CA GLU A 141 -34.85 11.01 1.90
C GLU A 141 -33.34 11.20 2.07
N VAL A 142 -32.56 10.69 1.11
CA VAL A 142 -31.10 10.87 1.07
C VAL A 142 -30.79 12.26 0.52
N ALA A 143 -30.42 13.18 1.41
CA ALA A 143 -30.21 14.59 1.08
C ALA A 143 -28.82 15.09 1.55
N PRO A 144 -28.30 16.17 0.95
CA PRO A 144 -27.07 16.83 1.40
C PRO A 144 -27.05 17.10 2.91
N LEU A 145 -25.90 16.91 3.55
CA LEU A 145 -25.71 17.32 4.95
C LEU A 145 -25.99 18.82 5.11
N LYS A 146 -26.63 19.19 6.22
CA LYS A 146 -26.78 20.60 6.60
C LYS A 146 -25.41 21.13 6.99
N LYS A 147 -25.08 22.37 6.61
CA LYS A 147 -23.88 23.08 7.08
C LYS A 147 -24.03 23.55 8.52
N SER A 148 -24.44 22.66 9.42
CA SER A 148 -24.68 22.95 10.83
C SER A 148 -23.92 21.98 11.71
N ILE A 149 -23.52 22.42 12.91
CA ILE A 149 -22.80 21.60 13.89
C ILE A 149 -23.54 20.31 14.29
N TYR A 150 -24.85 20.25 14.09
CA TYR A 150 -25.63 19.04 14.37
C TYR A 150 -25.36 17.91 13.38
N SER A 151 -24.85 18.22 12.18
CA SER A 151 -24.41 17.23 11.19
C SER A 151 -23.08 16.57 11.54
N LEU A 152 -22.40 16.99 12.62
CA LEU A 152 -21.06 16.47 12.98
C LEU A 152 -21.06 14.97 13.27
N ILE A 153 -22.16 14.42 13.81
CA ILE A 153 -22.28 13.00 14.12
C ILE A 153 -22.28 12.19 12.82
N ASP A 154 -23.18 12.53 11.89
CA ASP A 154 -23.26 11.88 10.58
C ASP A 154 -21.96 12.10 9.77
N LEU A 155 -21.42 13.32 9.81
CA LEU A 155 -20.18 13.66 9.12
C LEU A 155 -19.01 12.82 9.62
N ARG A 156 -18.90 12.61 10.94
CA ARG A 156 -17.87 11.74 11.53
C ARG A 156 -17.94 10.33 10.96
N GLU A 157 -19.12 9.73 10.91
CA GLU A 157 -19.29 8.37 10.37
C GLU A 157 -18.92 8.29 8.89
N ILE A 158 -19.32 9.30 8.11
CA ILE A 158 -19.01 9.38 6.68
C ILE A 158 -17.50 9.50 6.45
N LEU A 159 -16.82 10.42 7.15
CA LEU A 159 -15.38 10.64 6.99
C LEU A 159 -14.57 9.45 7.50
N LEU A 160 -15.00 8.82 8.60
CA LEU A 160 -14.43 7.57 9.09
C LEU A 160 -14.54 6.47 8.02
N GLY A 161 -15.72 6.32 7.41
CA GLY A 161 -15.93 5.38 6.31
C GLY A 161 -15.06 5.66 5.08
N CYS A 162 -14.77 6.94 4.78
CA CYS A 162 -13.83 7.32 3.72
C CYS A 162 -12.41 6.85 4.04
N ASN A 163 -11.94 7.11 5.26
CA ASN A 163 -10.62 6.67 5.70
C ASN A 163 -10.50 5.14 5.69
N HIS A 164 -11.55 4.42 6.12
CA HIS A 164 -11.56 2.96 6.11
C HIS A 164 -11.51 2.36 4.70
N ARG A 165 -12.28 2.89 3.75
CA ARG A 165 -12.22 2.41 2.35
C ARG A 165 -10.85 2.64 1.72
N TYR A 166 -10.20 3.76 2.03
CA TYR A 166 -8.84 4.03 1.56
C TYR A 166 -7.83 3.07 2.22
N LEU A 167 -7.97 2.81 3.52
CA LEU A 167 -7.15 1.84 4.23
C LEU A 167 -7.33 0.42 3.68
N GLU A 168 -8.56 0.01 3.38
CA GLU A 168 -8.87 -1.28 2.77
C GLU A 168 -8.21 -1.41 1.40
N PHE A 169 -8.28 -0.36 0.58
CA PHE A 169 -7.57 -0.31 -0.70
C PHE A 169 -6.06 -0.46 -0.51
N LEU A 170 -5.44 0.29 0.41
CA LEU A 170 -4.01 0.16 0.68
C LEU A 170 -3.63 -1.24 1.16
N SER A 171 -4.51 -1.87 1.94
CA SER A 171 -4.33 -3.24 2.43
C SER A 171 -4.47 -4.28 1.31
N SER A 172 -5.09 -3.93 0.19
CA SER A 172 -5.21 -4.79 -0.99
C SER A 172 -4.01 -4.68 -1.95
N LEU A 173 -3.14 -3.69 -1.77
CA LEU A 173 -1.93 -3.56 -2.58
C LEU A 173 -0.95 -4.69 -2.26
N ASP A 174 -0.25 -5.18 -3.29
CA ASP A 174 0.69 -6.28 -3.12
C ASP A 174 1.86 -5.88 -2.19
N ASP A 175 2.03 -6.63 -1.10
CA ASP A 175 3.18 -6.47 -0.20
C ASP A 175 4.43 -7.17 -0.77
N HIS A 176 5.27 -6.40 -1.46
CA HIS A 176 6.56 -6.86 -1.98
C HIS A 176 7.68 -6.90 -0.92
N SER A 177 7.44 -6.50 0.33
CA SER A 177 8.46 -6.49 1.41
C SER A 177 9.07 -7.88 1.65
N SER A 178 8.28 -8.94 1.48
CA SER A 178 8.74 -10.31 1.60
C SER A 178 9.71 -10.70 0.46
N GLY A 179 9.43 -10.21 -0.75
CA GLY A 179 10.30 -10.34 -1.93
C GLY A 179 11.60 -9.55 -1.77
N GLN A 180 11.53 -8.31 -1.28
CA GLN A 180 12.72 -7.49 -1.02
C GLN A 180 13.64 -8.14 0.03
N ARG A 181 13.09 -8.57 1.17
CA ARG A 181 13.87 -9.30 2.20
C ARG A 181 14.45 -10.61 1.69
N LEU A 182 13.76 -11.28 0.76
CA LEU A 182 14.30 -12.47 0.12
C LEU A 182 15.45 -12.10 -0.81
N LEU A 183 15.28 -11.10 -1.66
CA LEU A 183 16.30 -10.61 -2.58
C LEU A 183 17.58 -10.24 -1.84
N GLU A 184 17.49 -9.36 -0.83
CA GLU A 184 18.63 -8.96 0.00
C GLU A 184 19.33 -10.17 0.64
N ARG A 185 18.55 -11.11 1.18
CA ARG A 185 19.08 -12.31 1.83
C ARG A 185 19.80 -13.26 0.88
N VAL A 186 19.39 -13.33 -0.39
CA VAL A 186 20.01 -14.25 -1.37
C VAL A 186 21.18 -13.61 -2.10
N THR A 187 21.22 -12.29 -2.25
CA THR A 187 22.30 -11.55 -2.93
C THR A 187 23.43 -11.11 -2.00
N GLN A 188 23.21 -11.07 -0.68
CA GLN A 188 24.25 -10.78 0.29
C GLN A 188 25.09 -12.01 0.65
N SER A 189 26.37 -11.77 0.95
CA SER A 189 27.28 -12.80 1.45
C SER A 189 26.88 -13.25 2.87
N LYS A 190 27.01 -14.55 3.14
CA LYS A 190 26.65 -15.13 4.45
C LYS A 190 27.80 -15.92 5.07
N PRO A 191 28.10 -15.71 6.37
CA PRO A 191 29.02 -16.58 7.10
C PRO A 191 28.39 -17.95 7.42
N ASP A 192 29.21 -18.99 7.42
CA ASP A 192 28.90 -20.38 7.83
C ASP A 192 30.16 -20.96 8.49
N GLY A 193 30.25 -20.81 9.82
CA GLY A 193 31.49 -21.04 10.58
C GLY A 193 32.56 -20.02 10.20
N ASP A 194 33.80 -20.48 10.04
CA ASP A 194 34.95 -19.63 9.67
C ASP A 194 34.98 -19.21 8.19
N ARG A 195 33.94 -19.57 7.41
CA ARG A 195 33.90 -19.33 5.97
C ARG A 195 32.75 -18.41 5.60
N SER A 196 33.00 -17.48 4.69
CA SER A 196 31.96 -16.64 4.07
C SER A 196 31.62 -17.14 2.67
N PHE A 197 30.32 -17.25 2.38
CA PHE A 197 29.79 -17.64 1.08
C PHE A 197 29.22 -16.43 0.37
N LYS A 198 29.68 -16.18 -0.87
CA LYS A 198 29.19 -15.10 -1.74
C LYS A 198 27.67 -15.23 -1.96
N GLY A 199 26.95 -14.12 -1.91
CA GLY A 199 25.55 -14.08 -2.33
C GLY A 199 25.38 -14.35 -3.83
N LEU A 200 24.18 -14.70 -4.26
CA LEU A 200 23.82 -15.01 -5.64
C LEU A 200 23.91 -13.75 -6.52
N ASN A 201 24.52 -13.85 -7.70
CA ASN A 201 24.51 -12.80 -8.70
C ASN A 201 23.66 -13.25 -9.91
N PHE A 202 22.52 -12.60 -10.11
CA PHE A 202 21.61 -12.91 -11.23
C PHE A 202 22.20 -12.58 -12.62
N PHE A 203 23.27 -11.81 -12.70
CA PHE A 203 23.91 -11.43 -13.96
C PHE A 203 25.21 -12.22 -14.25
N ASP A 204 25.68 -13.06 -13.31
CA ASP A 204 26.89 -13.88 -13.51
C ASP A 204 26.54 -15.16 -14.28
N SER A 205 27.22 -15.41 -15.40
CA SER A 205 26.94 -16.54 -16.29
C SER A 205 27.02 -17.91 -15.59
N ASN A 206 27.91 -18.08 -14.61
CA ASN A 206 28.00 -19.34 -13.85
C ASN A 206 26.81 -19.51 -12.90
N ASP A 207 26.39 -18.44 -12.24
CA ASP A 207 25.22 -18.47 -11.36
C ASP A 207 23.94 -18.72 -12.18
N GLN A 208 23.81 -18.10 -13.36
CA GLN A 208 22.68 -18.38 -14.27
C GLN A 208 22.64 -19.84 -14.72
N ALA A 209 23.78 -20.39 -15.15
CA ALA A 209 23.88 -21.79 -15.55
C ALA A 209 23.52 -22.74 -14.38
N LEU A 210 23.97 -22.42 -13.17
CA LEU A 210 23.65 -23.18 -11.96
C LEU A 210 22.15 -23.12 -11.64
N LEU A 211 21.51 -21.95 -11.68
CA LEU A 211 20.08 -21.80 -11.38
C LEU A 211 19.23 -22.58 -12.39
N ARG A 212 19.54 -22.48 -13.68
CA ARG A 212 18.87 -23.24 -14.75
C ARG A 212 19.06 -24.74 -14.59
N ALA A 213 20.26 -25.18 -14.21
CA ALA A 213 20.51 -26.59 -13.93
C ALA A 213 19.65 -27.09 -12.77
N VAL A 214 19.55 -26.33 -11.67
CA VAL A 214 18.80 -26.74 -10.47
C VAL A 214 17.27 -26.69 -10.68
N GLN A 215 16.76 -25.87 -11.61
CA GLN A 215 15.32 -25.69 -11.85
C GLN A 215 14.61 -26.90 -12.49
N ARG A 216 15.35 -27.86 -13.06
CA ARG A 216 14.75 -28.89 -13.90
C ARG A 216 13.65 -29.68 -13.16
N PRO A 217 12.49 -29.93 -13.82
CA PRO A 217 11.35 -30.61 -13.20
C PRO A 217 11.69 -31.99 -12.61
N GLU A 218 12.63 -32.71 -13.24
CA GLU A 218 13.12 -34.02 -12.81
C GLU A 218 13.59 -34.01 -11.33
N PHE A 219 14.21 -32.90 -10.89
CA PHE A 219 14.72 -32.76 -9.52
C PHE A 219 13.62 -32.51 -8.47
N ASN A 220 12.41 -32.12 -8.88
CA ASN A 220 11.28 -32.04 -7.96
C ASN A 220 10.79 -33.44 -7.54
N ILE A 221 11.01 -34.46 -8.38
CA ILE A 221 10.57 -35.83 -8.14
C ILE A 221 11.61 -36.57 -7.30
N HIS A 222 12.81 -36.77 -7.86
CA HIS A 222 13.82 -37.63 -7.23
C HIS A 222 14.85 -36.87 -6.38
N GLY A 223 14.84 -35.54 -6.40
CA GLY A 223 15.86 -34.70 -5.75
C GLY A 223 17.14 -34.59 -6.57
N LEU A 224 17.84 -33.47 -6.42
CA LEU A 224 19.10 -33.18 -7.10
C LEU A 224 20.29 -33.76 -6.33
N ALA A 225 21.21 -34.45 -7.00
CA ALA A 225 22.53 -34.80 -6.48
C ALA A 225 23.66 -34.13 -7.29
N ARG A 226 24.88 -34.16 -6.74
CA ARG A 226 26.07 -33.60 -7.43
C ARG A 226 26.31 -34.24 -8.79
N CYS A 227 26.14 -35.56 -8.91
CA CYS A 227 26.31 -36.28 -10.17
C CYS A 227 25.33 -35.80 -11.25
N ASP A 228 24.14 -35.35 -10.86
CA ASP A 228 23.17 -34.77 -11.80
C ASP A 228 23.63 -33.42 -12.33
N LEU A 229 24.18 -32.56 -11.46
CA LEU A 229 24.77 -31.28 -11.89
C LEU A 229 25.99 -31.47 -12.78
N MET A 230 26.84 -32.47 -12.51
CA MET A 230 28.02 -32.76 -13.34
C MET A 230 27.65 -33.04 -14.80
N ARG A 231 26.54 -33.75 -15.04
CA ARG A 231 26.05 -34.02 -16.41
C ARG A 231 25.57 -32.76 -17.14
N ARG A 232 25.24 -31.69 -16.41
CA ARG A 232 24.67 -30.45 -16.97
C ARG A 232 25.66 -29.30 -17.00
N LEU A 233 26.69 -29.37 -16.18
CA LEU A 233 27.73 -28.35 -16.03
C LEU A 233 29.11 -29.02 -16.19
N PRO A 234 29.43 -29.52 -17.40
CA PRO A 234 30.63 -30.32 -17.63
C PRO A 234 31.93 -29.55 -17.34
N ASP A 235 31.90 -28.22 -17.49
CA ASP A 235 33.05 -27.34 -17.24
C ASP A 235 33.33 -27.10 -15.74
N GLN A 236 32.51 -27.67 -14.84
CA GLN A 236 32.61 -27.47 -13.40
C GLN A 236 33.21 -28.70 -12.72
N THR A 237 34.27 -28.49 -11.93
CA THR A 237 34.89 -29.58 -11.18
C THR A 237 33.99 -30.08 -10.04
N PRO A 238 34.11 -31.36 -9.62
CA PRO A 238 33.30 -31.92 -8.53
C PRO A 238 33.42 -31.16 -7.21
N SER A 239 34.62 -30.63 -6.91
CA SER A 239 34.88 -29.81 -5.72
C SER A 239 34.16 -28.46 -5.81
N ARG A 240 34.15 -27.83 -6.99
CA ARG A 240 33.42 -26.58 -7.22
C ARG A 240 31.90 -26.76 -7.11
N LEU A 241 31.34 -27.83 -7.68
CA LEU A 241 29.91 -28.14 -7.55
C LEU A 241 29.51 -28.44 -6.10
N SER A 242 30.36 -29.13 -5.34
CA SER A 242 30.13 -29.38 -3.90
C SER A 242 30.09 -28.06 -3.11
N ARG A 243 30.98 -27.12 -3.44
CA ARG A 243 30.99 -25.76 -2.86
C ARG A 243 29.74 -24.95 -3.26
N GLN A 244 29.30 -25.05 -4.51
CA GLN A 244 28.09 -24.40 -5.00
C GLN A 244 26.83 -24.95 -4.34
N LEU A 245 26.69 -26.28 -4.19
CA LEU A 245 25.58 -26.88 -3.44
C LEU A 245 25.57 -26.43 -1.98
N ARG A 246 26.74 -26.37 -1.33
CA ARG A 246 26.84 -25.81 0.03
C ARG A 246 26.44 -24.34 0.07
N ARG A 247 26.89 -23.52 -0.89
CA ARG A 247 26.50 -22.10 -1.02
C ARG A 247 24.97 -21.95 -1.15
N LEU A 248 24.33 -22.71 -2.03
CA LEU A 248 22.87 -22.69 -2.19
C LEU A 248 22.14 -23.09 -0.90
N ARG A 249 22.71 -24.03 -0.12
CA ARG A 249 22.15 -24.44 1.18
C ARG A 249 22.27 -23.32 2.22
N VAL A 250 23.43 -22.66 2.33
CA VAL A 250 23.68 -21.54 3.26
C VAL A 250 22.78 -20.34 2.93
N LEU A 251 22.58 -20.06 1.64
CA LEU A 251 21.64 -19.03 1.20
C LEU A 251 20.16 -19.41 1.45
N GLY A 252 19.87 -20.69 1.69
CA GLY A 252 18.53 -21.21 1.98
C GLY A 252 17.72 -21.56 0.72
N LEU A 253 18.36 -21.68 -0.43
CA LEU A 253 17.73 -21.96 -1.73
C LEU A 253 17.44 -23.46 -1.90
N ILE A 254 18.27 -24.32 -1.30
CA ILE A 254 18.07 -25.77 -1.29
C ILE A 254 18.12 -26.33 0.13
N LYS A 255 17.43 -27.45 0.35
CA LYS A 255 17.50 -28.25 1.58
C LYS A 255 17.96 -29.67 1.26
N ARG A 256 18.74 -30.28 2.15
CA ARG A 256 19.18 -31.68 2.02
C ARG A 256 18.08 -32.60 2.56
N ALA A 257 17.79 -33.69 1.86
CA ALA A 257 16.93 -34.75 2.38
C ALA A 257 17.70 -35.61 3.40
N ALA A 258 17.03 -35.98 4.49
CA ALA A 258 17.62 -36.77 5.56
C ALA A 258 18.22 -38.08 5.02
N ASN A 259 19.38 -38.49 5.55
CA ASN A 259 20.06 -39.73 5.22
C ASN A 259 20.38 -39.95 3.72
N THR A 260 20.36 -38.89 2.90
CA THR A 260 20.71 -38.98 1.48
C THR A 260 21.68 -37.86 1.08
N TYR A 261 22.25 -37.97 -0.11
CA TYR A 261 23.02 -36.88 -0.75
C TYR A 261 22.15 -36.03 -1.69
N ARG A 262 20.83 -36.10 -1.53
CA ARG A 262 19.88 -35.41 -2.41
C ARG A 262 19.40 -34.11 -1.80
N TYR A 263 19.16 -33.14 -2.67
CA TYR A 263 18.74 -31.80 -2.34
C TYR A 263 17.45 -31.45 -3.06
N TYR A 264 16.60 -30.66 -2.41
CA TYR A 264 15.36 -30.17 -2.95
C TYR A 264 15.32 -28.65 -2.87
N LEU A 265 14.73 -28.01 -3.88
CA LEU A 265 14.49 -26.58 -3.85
C LEU A 265 13.53 -26.21 -2.72
N THR A 266 13.89 -25.17 -1.96
CA THR A 266 12.99 -24.55 -0.99
C THR A 266 12.00 -23.63 -1.71
N ARG A 267 10.98 -23.13 -0.99
CA ARG A 267 10.10 -22.08 -1.53
C ARG A 267 10.89 -20.84 -1.96
N ALA A 268 11.87 -20.44 -1.14
CA ALA A 268 12.79 -19.34 -1.44
C ALA A 268 13.61 -19.60 -2.71
N GLY A 269 14.14 -20.83 -2.86
CA GLY A 269 14.86 -21.25 -4.06
C GLY A 269 14.02 -21.13 -5.33
N ARG A 270 12.79 -21.65 -5.30
CA ARG A 270 11.86 -21.56 -6.44
C ARG A 270 11.53 -20.12 -6.82
N MET A 271 11.24 -19.27 -5.82
CA MET A 271 10.92 -17.86 -6.07
C MET A 271 12.12 -17.10 -6.64
N ALA A 272 13.33 -17.33 -6.13
CA ALA A 272 14.54 -16.67 -6.63
C ALA A 272 14.85 -17.06 -8.08
N ILE A 273 14.72 -18.34 -8.43
CA ILE A 273 14.92 -18.83 -9.80
C ILE A 273 13.84 -18.27 -10.74
N ALA A 274 12.57 -18.27 -10.32
CA ALA A 274 11.49 -17.72 -11.15
C ALA A 274 11.64 -16.22 -11.39
N ALA A 275 12.05 -15.46 -10.37
CA ALA A 275 12.34 -14.03 -10.49
C ALA A 275 13.50 -13.77 -11.46
N PHE A 276 14.56 -14.58 -11.38
CA PHE A 276 15.69 -14.53 -12.31
C PHE A 276 15.26 -14.75 -13.76
N GLU A 277 14.61 -15.89 -14.05
CA GLU A 277 14.17 -16.22 -15.40
C GLU A 277 13.21 -15.15 -15.96
N ARG A 278 12.32 -14.62 -15.11
CA ARG A 278 11.40 -13.56 -15.51
C ARG A 278 12.15 -12.26 -15.86
N LEU A 279 13.07 -11.81 -15.01
CA LEU A 279 13.86 -10.60 -15.23
C LEU A 279 14.71 -10.70 -16.50
N THR A 280 15.40 -11.82 -16.69
CA THR A 280 16.30 -12.00 -17.83
C THR A 280 15.51 -12.13 -19.13
N ASN A 281 14.54 -13.03 -19.22
CA ASN A 281 13.89 -13.36 -20.48
C ASN A 281 12.80 -12.36 -20.89
N PHE A 282 12.13 -11.71 -19.94
CA PHE A 282 10.98 -10.83 -20.23
C PHE A 282 11.26 -9.34 -20.06
N ALA A 283 12.36 -8.95 -19.40
CA ALA A 283 12.72 -7.54 -19.26
C ALA A 283 14.03 -7.21 -19.97
N ILE A 284 15.13 -7.88 -19.60
CA ILE A 284 16.47 -7.51 -20.10
C ILE A 284 16.66 -7.88 -21.58
N VAL A 285 16.42 -9.14 -21.94
CA VAL A 285 16.63 -9.61 -23.32
C VAL A 285 15.78 -8.83 -24.33
N PRO A 286 14.47 -8.60 -24.11
CA PRO A 286 13.66 -7.79 -25.02
C PRO A 286 14.13 -6.34 -25.11
N ALA A 287 14.53 -5.72 -23.99
CA ALA A 287 15.01 -4.34 -23.98
C ALA A 287 16.36 -4.15 -24.70
N MET A 288 17.19 -5.19 -24.75
CA MET A 288 18.46 -5.18 -25.50
C MET A 288 18.30 -5.55 -26.97
N ALA A 289 17.14 -6.09 -27.37
CA ALA A 289 16.79 -6.42 -28.74
C ALA A 289 16.01 -5.30 -29.46
N ALA A 290 15.60 -4.27 -28.72
CA ALA A 290 14.92 -3.06 -29.21
C ALA A 290 15.94 -1.96 -29.52
#